data_AF-A0A951L029-F1
#
_entry.id   AF-A0A951L029-F1
#
_cell.length_a   1.000
_cell.length_b   1.000
_cell.length_c   1.000
_cell.angle_alpha   90.00
_cell.angle_beta   90.00
_cell.angle_gamma   90.00
#
_symmetry.space_group_name_H-M   'P 1'
#
loop_
_entity.id
_entity.type
_entity.pdbx_description
1 polymer ?
#
loop_
_entity_poly.entity_id
_entity_poly.type
_entity_poly.pdbx_seq_one_letter_code
_entity_poly.pdbx_strand_id
1 'polypeptide(L)'
;MEAAARLVLRYLTAAAELPGYDCWEEHPGHRHTSTLASIVAGLRDAGGMLGETQAVARAEELRQLMLGSDHVVAGSLVRHPGDTRVDGSLLWAFVPYALLPLDADVAVTTIARIRDELCVPGGGVRRYQGDTFFGGAEWLLLAASLGCVANAQGDRDLADALLGWIEASADSNDYLPEQMANQPQSPHMLRHWQRRWGKTATPLLWSHAMHLILLDDLGRPPVR
;
A
#
# COMPACT_ATOMS: atom_id res chain seq x y z
N MET A 1 -19.13 10.57 -16.35
CA MET A 1 -17.97 10.43 -15.43
C MET A 1 -18.02 11.45 -14.31
N GLU A 2 -18.19 12.74 -14.61
CA GLU A 2 -18.26 13.80 -13.58
C GLU A 2 -19.31 13.58 -12.49
N ALA A 3 -20.56 13.24 -12.85
CA ALA A 3 -21.63 13.00 -11.87
C ALA A 3 -21.28 11.85 -10.89
N ALA A 4 -20.58 10.82 -11.36
CA ALA A 4 -20.12 9.72 -10.52
C ALA A 4 -18.99 10.19 -9.58
N ALA A 5 -18.03 10.97 -10.08
CA ALA A 5 -16.98 11.55 -9.24
C ALA A 5 -17.54 12.48 -8.15
N ARG A 6 -18.51 13.35 -8.49
CA ARG A 6 -19.19 14.20 -7.49
C ARG A 6 -19.99 13.38 -6.47
N LEU A 7 -20.57 12.25 -6.86
CA LEU A 7 -21.23 11.32 -5.92
C LEU A 7 -20.22 10.72 -4.94
N VAL A 8 -19.08 10.24 -5.43
CA VAL A 8 -18.00 9.71 -4.61
C VAL A 8 -17.45 10.78 -3.66
N LEU A 9 -17.18 11.99 -4.15
CA LEU A 9 -16.73 13.10 -3.30
C LEU A 9 -17.71 13.37 -2.15
N ARG A 10 -19.03 13.44 -2.42
CA ARG A 10 -20.03 13.62 -1.35
C ARG A 10 -19.99 12.49 -0.33
N TYR A 11 -19.87 11.25 -0.79
CA TYR A 11 -19.79 10.09 0.09
C TYR A 11 -18.53 10.16 0.98
N LEU A 12 -17.35 10.39 0.39
CA LEU A 12 -16.09 10.46 1.12
C LEU A 12 -16.07 11.63 2.10
N THR A 13 -16.56 12.81 1.70
CA THR A 13 -16.67 13.97 2.61
C THR A 13 -17.50 13.64 3.86
N ALA A 14 -18.60 12.89 3.71
CA ALA A 14 -19.47 12.51 4.82
C ALA A 14 -18.94 11.34 5.66
N ALA A 15 -18.25 10.38 5.03
CA ALA A 15 -17.89 9.11 5.64
C ALA A 15 -16.41 8.98 6.04
N ALA A 16 -15.54 9.94 5.69
CA ALA A 16 -14.08 9.82 5.84
C ALA A 16 -13.59 9.45 7.23
N GLU A 17 -14.37 9.80 8.26
CA GLU A 17 -14.02 9.59 9.66
C GLU A 17 -14.68 8.36 10.28
N LEU A 18 -15.59 7.70 9.56
CA LEU A 18 -16.24 6.50 10.05
C LEU A 18 -15.23 5.35 10.11
N PRO A 19 -15.23 4.54 11.18
CA PRO A 19 -14.47 3.29 11.22
C PRO A 19 -14.93 2.35 10.10
N GLY A 20 -14.00 1.55 9.59
CA GLY A 20 -14.27 0.58 8.53
C GLY A 20 -13.15 -0.44 8.42
N TYR A 21 -13.30 -1.37 7.48
CA TYR A 21 -12.24 -2.31 7.14
C TYR A 21 -11.06 -1.57 6.48
N ASP A 22 -9.85 -2.10 6.64
CA ASP A 22 -8.70 -1.69 5.83
C ASP A 22 -8.75 -2.30 4.42
N CYS A 23 -7.75 -2.00 3.59
CA CYS A 23 -7.57 -2.63 2.27
C CYS A 23 -7.33 -4.15 2.33
N TRP A 24 -7.14 -4.70 3.53
CA TRP A 24 -6.91 -6.12 3.79
C TRP A 24 -8.19 -6.83 4.27
N GLU A 25 -9.31 -6.12 4.33
CA GLU A 25 -10.61 -6.59 4.81
C GLU A 25 -10.60 -7.00 6.29
N GLU A 26 -9.78 -6.32 7.10
CA GLU A 26 -9.59 -6.61 8.52
C GLU A 26 -9.97 -5.41 9.40
N HIS A 27 -10.21 -5.67 10.69
CA HIS A 27 -10.33 -4.65 11.74
C HIS A 27 -11.36 -3.53 11.47
N PRO A 28 -12.67 -3.84 11.29
CA PRO A 28 -13.70 -2.87 10.89
C PRO A 28 -14.00 -1.76 11.91
N GLY A 29 -13.56 -1.94 13.16
CA GLY A 29 -13.79 -0.98 14.24
C GLY A 29 -12.78 0.17 14.28
N HIS A 30 -11.86 0.26 13.31
CA HIS A 30 -10.76 1.21 13.32
C HIS A 30 -10.79 2.15 12.11
N ARG A 31 -10.07 3.26 12.25
CA ARG A 31 -9.78 4.19 11.16
C ARG A 31 -8.35 3.92 10.67
N HIS A 32 -8.23 3.31 9.51
CA HIS A 32 -6.93 2.87 8.99
C HIS A 32 -6.19 4.00 8.29
N THR A 33 -4.90 4.12 8.54
CA THR A 33 -4.08 5.23 8.05
C THR A 33 -3.96 5.22 6.53
N SER A 34 -3.80 4.05 5.90
CA SER A 34 -3.74 3.93 4.43
C SER A 34 -5.10 4.20 3.76
N THR A 35 -6.21 3.85 4.41
CA THR A 35 -7.56 4.23 3.98
C THR A 35 -7.76 5.74 4.08
N LEU A 36 -7.34 6.36 5.18
CA LEU A 36 -7.41 7.82 5.33
C LEU A 36 -6.55 8.52 4.28
N ALA A 37 -5.35 8.00 3.99
CA ALA A 37 -4.48 8.53 2.95
C ALA A 37 -5.15 8.50 1.56
N SER A 38 -5.79 7.38 1.19
CA SER A 38 -6.48 7.28 -0.11
C SER A 38 -7.66 8.26 -0.21
N ILE A 39 -8.40 8.46 0.87
CA ILE A 39 -9.50 9.43 0.96
C ILE A 39 -8.98 10.86 0.79
N VAL A 40 -7.91 11.23 1.52
CA VAL A 40 -7.28 12.54 1.42
C VAL A 40 -6.86 12.82 -0.02
N ALA A 41 -6.15 11.88 -0.65
CA ALA A 41 -5.69 12.02 -2.03
C ALA A 41 -6.87 12.19 -3.01
N GLY A 42 -7.89 11.34 -2.90
CA GLY A 42 -9.06 11.39 -3.75
C GLY A 42 -9.84 12.71 -3.61
N LEU A 43 -10.07 13.18 -2.38
CA LEU A 43 -10.74 14.46 -2.12
C LEU A 43 -9.92 15.65 -2.65
N ARG A 44 -8.60 15.65 -2.44
CA ARG A 44 -7.68 16.69 -2.94
C ARG A 44 -7.71 16.77 -4.47
N ASP A 45 -7.48 15.64 -5.13
CA ASP A 45 -7.23 15.61 -6.57
C ASP A 45 -8.53 15.74 -7.37
N ALA A 46 -9.55 14.93 -7.06
CA ALA A 46 -10.84 15.04 -7.75
C ALA A 46 -11.57 16.33 -7.36
N GLY A 47 -11.41 16.81 -6.13
CA GLY A 47 -11.94 18.12 -5.72
C GLY A 47 -11.33 19.27 -6.52
N GLY A 48 -10.00 19.27 -6.68
CA GLY A 48 -9.29 20.24 -7.51
C GLY A 48 -9.71 20.20 -8.97
N MET A 49 -9.81 19.00 -9.55
CA MET A 49 -10.24 18.82 -10.95
C MET A 49 -11.68 19.29 -11.21
N LEU A 50 -12.58 19.18 -10.23
CA LEU A 50 -14.00 19.48 -10.37
C LEU A 50 -14.42 20.86 -9.83
N GLY A 51 -13.46 21.62 -9.28
CA GLY A 51 -13.72 22.91 -8.63
C GLY A 51 -14.48 22.81 -7.31
N GLU A 52 -14.46 21.65 -6.64
CA GLU A 52 -15.16 21.41 -5.37
C GLU A 52 -14.27 21.86 -4.19
N THR A 53 -14.24 23.16 -3.92
CA THR A 53 -13.37 23.75 -2.88
C THR A 53 -13.60 23.18 -1.49
N GLN A 54 -14.84 22.79 -1.17
CA GLN A 54 -15.17 22.13 0.10
C GLN A 54 -14.51 20.75 0.23
N ALA A 55 -14.41 19.98 -0.87
CA ALA A 55 -13.73 18.69 -0.86
C ALA A 55 -12.22 18.87 -0.65
N VAL A 56 -11.62 19.87 -1.29
CA VAL A 56 -10.20 20.20 -1.12
C VAL A 56 -9.89 20.66 0.32
N ALA A 57 -10.73 21.52 0.89
CA ALA A 57 -10.58 21.95 2.29
C ALA A 57 -10.70 20.75 3.25
N ARG A 58 -11.67 19.87 3.00
CA ARG A 58 -11.85 18.65 3.79
C ARG A 58 -10.66 17.69 3.68
N ALA A 59 -10.04 17.59 2.51
CA ALA A 59 -8.84 16.80 2.32
C ALA A 59 -7.69 17.29 3.23
N GLU A 60 -7.51 18.60 3.35
CA GLU A 60 -6.48 19.17 4.22
C GLU A 60 -6.77 18.92 5.70
N GLU A 61 -8.03 19.05 6.15
CA GLU A 61 -8.42 18.70 7.52
C GLU A 61 -8.09 17.24 7.85
N LEU A 62 -8.42 16.32 6.94
CA LEU A 62 -8.16 14.89 7.10
C LEU A 62 -6.66 14.56 7.02
N ARG A 63 -5.89 15.31 6.23
CA ARG A 63 -4.43 15.19 6.18
C ARG A 63 -3.81 15.59 7.52
N GLN A 64 -4.28 16.67 8.14
CA GLN A 64 -3.84 17.07 9.48
C GLN A 64 -4.20 16.02 10.53
N LEU A 65 -5.38 15.41 10.42
CA LEU A 65 -5.78 14.29 11.28
C LEU A 65 -4.85 13.07 11.11
N MET A 66 -4.53 12.72 9.87
CA MET A 66 -3.61 11.62 9.53
C MET A 66 -2.19 11.85 10.07
N LEU A 67 -1.76 13.12 10.18
CA LEU A 67 -0.45 13.50 10.72
C LEU A 67 -0.49 13.78 12.23
N GLY A 68 -1.65 13.60 12.87
CA GLY A 68 -1.83 13.73 14.31
C GLY A 68 -1.26 12.55 15.09
N SER A 69 -1.20 12.70 16.42
CA SER A 69 -0.58 11.73 17.35
C SER A 69 -1.22 10.34 17.37
N ASP A 70 -2.47 10.22 16.88
CA ASP A 70 -3.17 8.93 16.83
C ASP A 70 -2.70 8.06 15.66
N HIS A 71 -2.22 8.69 14.59
CA HIS A 71 -1.76 8.04 13.36
C HIS A 71 -0.25 8.13 13.17
N VAL A 72 0.43 9.03 13.89
CA VAL A 72 1.89 9.15 13.95
C VAL A 72 2.38 8.86 15.36
N VAL A 73 3.05 7.73 15.54
CA VAL A 73 3.60 7.29 16.83
C VAL A 73 5.09 7.04 16.67
N ALA A 74 5.90 7.55 17.61
CA ALA A 74 7.35 7.46 17.57
C ALA A 74 7.96 7.91 16.22
N GLY A 75 7.39 8.98 15.64
CA GLY A 75 7.84 9.55 14.37
C GLY A 75 7.45 8.75 13.13
N SER A 76 6.63 7.70 13.22
CA SER A 76 6.21 6.87 12.09
C SER A 76 4.70 6.91 11.92
N LEU A 77 4.22 6.84 10.68
CA LEU A 77 2.83 6.41 10.43
C LEU A 77 2.65 5.00 11.00
N VAL A 78 1.47 4.74 11.57
CA VAL A 78 1.10 3.43 12.10
C VAL A 78 -0.13 2.89 11.37
N ARG A 79 -0.42 1.59 11.47
CA ARG A 79 -1.52 0.95 10.74
C ARG A 79 -2.88 1.61 11.02
N HIS A 80 -3.20 1.81 12.30
CA HIS A 80 -4.35 2.57 12.77
C HIS A 80 -4.15 2.98 14.24
N PRO A 81 -4.94 3.91 14.79
CA PRO A 81 -4.87 4.26 16.21
C PRO A 81 -5.02 3.02 17.10
N GLY A 82 -4.06 2.83 18.01
CA GLY A 82 -3.96 1.67 18.90
C GLY A 82 -3.15 0.48 18.38
N ASP A 83 -2.73 0.47 17.11
CA ASP A 83 -1.83 -0.54 16.54
C ASP A 83 -0.59 0.14 15.94
N THR A 84 0.54 0.08 16.67
CA THR A 84 1.77 0.81 16.34
C THR A 84 2.64 0.15 15.27
N ARG A 85 2.22 -1.00 14.75
CA ARG A 85 2.91 -1.68 13.63
C ARG A 85 2.84 -0.80 12.37
N VAL A 86 3.88 -0.91 11.54
CA VAL A 86 3.77 -0.45 10.15
C VAL A 86 3.01 -1.48 9.31
N ASP A 87 2.39 -0.97 8.26
CA ASP A 87 1.75 -1.75 7.21
C ASP A 87 2.34 -1.32 5.87
N GLY A 88 2.59 -2.27 4.96
CA GLY A 88 3.17 -1.98 3.64
C GLY A 88 2.29 -1.03 2.82
N SER A 89 0.98 -1.00 3.05
CA SER A 89 0.06 -0.04 2.39
C SER A 89 0.33 1.42 2.77
N LEU A 90 1.08 1.69 3.84
CA LEU A 90 1.48 3.06 4.22
C LEU A 90 2.41 3.70 3.18
N LEU A 91 3.08 2.90 2.32
CA LEU A 91 3.87 3.40 1.19
C LEU A 91 3.03 4.30 0.26
N TRP A 92 1.73 4.02 0.14
CA TRP A 92 0.83 4.76 -0.75
C TRP A 92 0.66 6.23 -0.36
N ALA A 93 0.82 6.57 0.93
CA ALA A 93 0.80 7.96 1.40
C ALA A 93 1.90 8.82 0.74
N PHE A 94 3.01 8.20 0.31
CA PHE A 94 4.11 8.85 -0.38
C PHE A 94 3.96 8.74 -1.90
N VAL A 95 3.86 7.51 -2.41
CA VAL A 95 3.69 7.24 -3.84
C VAL A 95 2.54 6.23 -3.99
N PRO A 96 1.44 6.57 -4.70
CA PRO A 96 1.30 7.71 -5.59
C PRO A 96 0.70 8.98 -4.94
N TYR A 97 0.23 8.92 -3.68
CA TYR A 97 -0.63 9.99 -3.17
C TYR A 97 0.09 11.31 -2.87
N ALA A 98 1.42 11.29 -2.67
CA ALA A 98 2.23 12.49 -2.40
C ALA A 98 1.62 13.39 -1.30
N LEU A 99 1.20 12.79 -0.18
CA LEU A 99 0.56 13.51 0.94
C LEU A 99 1.57 14.19 1.86
N LEU A 100 2.82 13.75 1.80
CA LEU A 100 3.95 14.29 2.53
C LEU A 100 5.24 14.10 1.72
N PRO A 101 6.20 15.04 1.82
CA PRO A 101 7.51 14.92 1.17
C PRO A 101 8.25 13.66 1.64
N LEU A 102 9.00 13.04 0.74
CA LEU A 102 9.79 11.83 1.03
C LEU A 102 10.95 12.07 2.01
N ASP A 103 11.39 13.33 2.15
CA ASP A 103 12.45 13.76 3.06
C ASP A 103 11.92 14.26 4.42
N ALA A 104 10.60 14.27 4.63
CA ALA A 104 10.02 14.57 5.93
C ALA A 104 10.36 13.47 6.95
N ASP A 105 10.66 13.84 8.20
CA ASP A 105 11.05 12.90 9.27
C ASP A 105 10.09 11.72 9.42
N VAL A 106 8.78 11.98 9.29
CA VAL A 106 7.74 10.94 9.35
C VAL A 106 7.83 9.96 8.17
N ALA A 107 8.10 10.47 6.97
CA ALA A 107 8.26 9.65 5.78
C ALA A 107 9.50 8.76 5.89
N VAL A 108 10.65 9.37 6.23
CA VAL A 108 11.92 8.66 6.41
C VAL A 108 11.79 7.54 7.42
N THR A 109 11.21 7.82 8.59
CA THR A 109 11.02 6.84 9.67
C THR A 109 10.06 5.72 9.25
N THR A 110 8.93 6.07 8.62
CA THR A 110 7.93 5.07 8.18
C THR A 110 8.52 4.13 7.12
N ILE A 111 9.20 4.67 6.10
CA ILE A 111 9.79 3.88 5.01
C ILE A 111 10.92 3.00 5.54
N ALA A 112 11.77 3.52 6.43
CA ALA A 112 12.80 2.72 7.09
C ALA A 112 12.20 1.54 7.86
N ARG A 113 11.16 1.78 8.67
CA ARG A 113 10.45 0.71 9.38
C ARG A 113 9.84 -0.33 8.44
N ILE A 114 9.25 0.08 7.33
CA ILE A 114 8.72 -0.88 6.33
C ILE A 114 9.85 -1.71 5.72
N ARG A 115 10.99 -1.09 5.39
CA ARG A 115 12.18 -1.80 4.88
C ARG A 115 12.69 -2.81 5.91
N ASP A 116 12.83 -2.41 7.16
CA ASP A 116 13.45 -3.23 8.21
C ASP A 116 12.50 -4.32 8.73
N GLU A 117 11.21 -4.02 8.86
CA GLU A 117 10.24 -4.91 9.52
C GLU A 117 9.52 -5.84 8.53
N LEU A 118 9.35 -5.43 7.27
CA LEU A 118 8.46 -6.10 6.31
C LEU A 118 9.15 -6.64 5.05
N CYS A 119 10.35 -6.16 4.69
CA CYS A 119 11.09 -6.74 3.57
C CYS A 119 11.72 -8.07 3.95
N VAL A 120 11.74 -9.00 3.01
CA VAL A 120 12.29 -10.35 3.22
C VAL A 120 13.65 -10.49 2.51
N PRO A 121 14.64 -11.17 3.12
CA PRO A 121 15.90 -11.45 2.44
C PRO A 121 15.67 -12.21 1.12
N GLY A 122 16.21 -11.68 0.02
CA GLY A 122 15.98 -12.22 -1.32
C GLY A 122 14.79 -11.60 -2.06
N GLY A 123 14.07 -10.64 -1.45
CA GLY A 123 13.04 -9.82 -2.09
C GLY A 123 11.62 -10.08 -1.54
N GLY A 124 10.71 -9.18 -1.89
CA GLY A 124 9.32 -9.22 -1.44
C GLY A 124 9.04 -8.42 -0.17
N VAL A 125 7.79 -7.99 0.00
CA VAL A 125 7.33 -7.14 1.10
C VAL A 125 6.06 -7.72 1.72
N ARG A 126 6.02 -7.88 3.03
CA ARG A 126 4.85 -8.37 3.78
C ARG A 126 3.82 -7.26 4.00
N ARG A 127 2.55 -7.62 4.26
CA ARG A 127 1.51 -6.64 4.63
C ARG A 127 1.85 -5.96 5.95
N TYR A 128 1.98 -6.74 7.02
CA TYR A 128 2.36 -6.26 8.36
C TYR A 128 2.89 -7.44 9.20
N GLN A 129 3.56 -7.15 10.31
CA GLN A 129 4.05 -8.18 11.23
C GLN A 129 2.90 -8.89 11.96
N GLY A 130 2.94 -10.23 11.97
CA GLY A 130 1.91 -11.06 12.59
C GLY A 130 0.70 -11.35 11.69
N ASP A 131 0.75 -10.94 10.42
CA ASP A 131 -0.21 -11.40 9.41
C ASP A 131 -0.18 -12.94 9.31
N THR A 132 -1.37 -13.54 9.19
CA THR A 132 -1.54 -14.98 9.06
C THR A 132 -2.22 -15.40 7.77
N PHE A 133 -2.71 -14.47 6.95
CA PHE A 133 -3.35 -14.77 5.68
C PHE A 133 -2.32 -15.38 4.73
N PHE A 134 -2.59 -16.62 4.27
CA PHE A 134 -1.60 -17.47 3.60
C PHE A 134 -0.22 -17.53 4.28
N GLY A 135 -0.21 -17.45 5.61
CA GLY A 135 1.02 -17.47 6.40
C GLY A 135 1.73 -16.14 6.53
N GLY A 136 1.12 -15.02 6.11
CA GLY A 136 1.71 -13.68 6.18
C GLY A 136 2.92 -13.54 5.27
N ALA A 137 2.76 -13.94 4.02
CA ALA A 137 3.84 -14.04 3.03
C ALA A 137 4.08 -12.71 2.30
N GLU A 138 4.98 -12.74 1.33
CA GLU A 138 5.47 -11.59 0.56
C GLU A 138 4.54 -11.25 -0.61
N TRP A 139 4.08 -10.00 -0.70
CA TRP A 139 3.13 -9.53 -1.71
C TRP A 139 3.83 -8.78 -2.84
N LEU A 140 3.51 -9.15 -4.09
CA LEU A 140 4.09 -8.53 -5.29
C LEU A 140 3.71 -7.06 -5.42
N LEU A 141 2.45 -6.72 -5.16
CA LEU A 141 1.98 -5.34 -5.24
C LEU A 141 2.68 -4.41 -4.23
N LEU A 142 3.07 -4.95 -3.06
CA LEU A 142 3.79 -4.17 -2.04
C LEU A 142 5.28 -4.05 -2.38
N ALA A 143 5.88 -5.09 -2.94
CA ALA A 143 7.22 -5.01 -3.52
C ALA A 143 7.29 -3.94 -4.62
N ALA A 144 6.28 -3.88 -5.49
CA ALA A 144 6.18 -2.86 -6.52
C ALA A 144 5.98 -1.46 -5.94
N SER A 145 5.10 -1.33 -4.93
CA SER A 145 4.87 -0.05 -4.23
C SER A 145 6.16 0.47 -3.59
N LEU A 146 6.96 -0.41 -2.97
CA LEU A 146 8.26 -0.04 -2.41
C LEU A 146 9.25 0.31 -3.52
N GLY A 147 9.21 -0.38 -4.66
CA GLY A 147 10.01 -0.05 -5.84
C GLY A 147 9.77 1.38 -6.33
N CYS A 148 8.50 1.81 -6.44
CA CYS A 148 8.16 3.18 -6.83
C CYS A 148 8.67 4.20 -5.80
N VAL A 149 8.53 3.92 -4.50
CA VAL A 149 9.07 4.79 -3.45
C VAL A 149 10.60 4.85 -3.51
N ALA A 150 11.27 3.72 -3.71
CA ALA A 150 12.73 3.66 -3.82
C ALA A 150 13.23 4.46 -5.04
N ASN A 151 12.59 4.31 -6.20
CA ASN A 151 12.92 5.09 -7.39
C ASN A 151 12.72 6.60 -7.15
N ALA A 152 11.62 6.99 -6.51
CA ALA A 152 11.36 8.39 -6.13
C ALA A 152 12.38 8.94 -5.10
N GLN A 153 12.98 8.09 -4.28
CA GLN A 153 14.11 8.43 -3.39
C GLN A 153 15.49 8.41 -4.08
N GLY A 154 15.55 8.00 -5.36
CA GLY A 154 16.80 7.82 -6.10
C GLY A 154 17.53 6.50 -5.81
N ASP A 155 16.95 5.60 -5.01
CA ASP A 155 17.47 4.25 -4.73
C ASP A 155 17.08 3.29 -5.88
N ARG A 156 17.67 3.54 -7.05
CA ARG A 156 17.38 2.77 -8.27
C ARG A 156 17.78 1.30 -8.16
N ASP A 157 18.83 1.02 -7.39
CA ASP A 157 19.30 -0.36 -7.17
C ASP A 157 18.25 -1.19 -6.43
N LEU A 158 17.61 -0.64 -5.38
CA LEU A 158 16.51 -1.32 -4.71
C LEU A 158 15.28 -1.47 -5.63
N ALA A 159 14.93 -0.42 -6.38
CA ALA A 159 13.79 -0.48 -7.30
C ALA A 159 13.96 -1.58 -8.37
N ASP A 160 15.17 -1.66 -8.96
CA ASP A 160 15.52 -2.67 -9.94
C ASP A 160 15.57 -4.09 -9.34
N ALA A 161 16.05 -4.24 -8.10
CA ALA A 161 16.06 -5.52 -7.40
C ALA A 161 14.63 -6.02 -7.10
N LEU A 162 13.73 -5.12 -6.70
CA LEU A 162 12.32 -5.45 -6.46
C LEU A 162 11.58 -5.78 -7.76
N LEU A 163 11.84 -5.05 -8.84
CA LEU A 163 11.30 -5.38 -10.17
C LEU A 163 11.75 -6.78 -10.61
N GLY A 164 13.05 -7.07 -10.50
CA GLY A 164 13.59 -8.39 -10.84
C GLY A 164 12.99 -9.52 -10.01
N TRP A 165 12.72 -9.28 -8.72
CA TRP A 165 12.03 -10.24 -7.86
C TRP A 165 10.57 -10.48 -8.29
N ILE A 166 9.85 -9.42 -8.68
CA ILE A 166 8.48 -9.53 -9.20
C ILE A 166 8.46 -10.37 -10.47
N GLU A 167 9.35 -10.08 -11.43
CA GLU A 167 9.43 -10.80 -12.71
C GLU A 167 9.83 -12.26 -12.51
N ALA A 168 10.75 -12.55 -11.59
CA ALA A 168 11.14 -13.92 -11.23
C ALA A 168 10.02 -14.71 -10.50
N SER A 169 8.95 -14.05 -10.06
CA SER A 169 7.82 -14.68 -9.38
C SER A 169 6.71 -15.13 -10.34
N ALA A 170 6.83 -14.83 -11.64
CA ALA A 170 5.87 -15.26 -12.65
C ALA A 170 5.89 -16.79 -12.86
N ASP A 171 4.73 -17.38 -13.13
CA ASP A 171 4.64 -18.80 -13.49
C ASP A 171 5.00 -19.05 -14.98
N SER A 172 4.86 -20.29 -15.44
CA SER A 172 5.17 -20.66 -16.83
C SER A 172 4.25 -20.02 -17.89
N ASN A 173 3.17 -19.36 -17.49
CA ASN A 173 2.27 -18.60 -18.36
C ASN A 173 2.42 -17.08 -18.14
N ASP A 174 3.50 -16.65 -17.49
CA ASP A 174 3.78 -15.27 -17.11
C ASP A 174 2.76 -14.67 -16.14
N TYR A 175 2.01 -15.50 -15.40
CA TYR A 175 1.06 -15.01 -14.41
C TYR A 175 1.75 -14.64 -13.09
N LEU A 176 1.51 -13.41 -12.65
CA LEU A 176 1.98 -12.91 -11.36
C LEU A 176 0.98 -13.27 -10.25
N PRO A 177 1.41 -13.96 -9.18
CA PRO A 177 0.54 -14.33 -8.07
C PRO A 177 0.25 -13.15 -7.14
N GLU A 178 -0.70 -13.35 -6.22
CA GLU A 178 -0.94 -12.43 -5.09
C GLU A 178 0.27 -12.37 -4.14
N GLN A 179 0.79 -13.55 -3.77
CA GLN A 179 1.88 -13.69 -2.80
C GLN A 179 2.86 -14.80 -3.21
N MET A 180 4.12 -14.60 -2.86
CA MET A 180 5.14 -15.64 -2.86
C MET A 180 5.33 -16.15 -1.44
N ALA A 181 5.12 -17.45 -1.20
CA ALA A 181 5.29 -18.07 0.11
C ALA A 181 6.72 -18.59 0.33
N ASN A 182 7.74 -17.80 -0.03
CA ASN A 182 9.14 -18.21 0.10
C ASN A 182 9.57 -18.23 1.57
N GLN A 183 9.21 -17.19 2.34
CA GLN A 183 9.51 -17.10 3.76
C GLN A 183 8.28 -16.63 4.57
N PRO A 184 7.22 -17.46 4.63
CA PRO A 184 6.01 -17.12 5.35
C PRO A 184 6.29 -16.96 6.85
N GLN A 185 5.67 -15.96 7.47
CA GLN A 185 5.73 -15.75 8.92
C GLN A 185 5.18 -16.97 9.70
N SER A 186 4.15 -17.64 9.16
CA SER A 186 3.55 -18.82 9.77
C SER A 186 3.31 -19.95 8.76
N PRO A 187 4.24 -20.93 8.67
CA PRO A 187 4.05 -22.13 7.85
C PRO A 187 2.80 -22.93 8.22
N HIS A 188 2.37 -22.87 9.49
CA HIS A 188 1.13 -23.50 9.93
C HIS A 188 -0.09 -22.84 9.28
N MET A 189 -0.15 -21.51 9.32
CA MET A 189 -1.28 -20.77 8.74
C MET A 189 -1.29 -20.84 7.21
N LEU A 190 -0.13 -20.89 6.56
CA LEU A 190 -0.03 -21.19 5.13
C LEU A 190 -0.76 -22.51 4.79
N ARG A 191 -0.46 -23.59 5.52
CA ARG A 191 -1.14 -24.88 5.33
C ARG A 191 -2.63 -24.83 5.67
N HIS A 192 -3.03 -24.02 6.65
CA HIS A 192 -4.44 -23.83 6.99
C HIS A 192 -5.20 -23.22 5.81
N TRP A 193 -4.73 -22.09 5.29
CA TRP A 193 -5.36 -21.40 4.17
C TRP A 193 -5.35 -22.21 2.90
N GLN A 194 -4.24 -22.90 2.60
CA GLN A 194 -4.15 -23.75 1.41
C GLN A 194 -5.18 -24.89 1.40
N ARG A 195 -5.45 -25.48 2.57
CA ARG A 195 -6.49 -26.52 2.69
C ARG A 195 -7.90 -25.96 2.55
N ARG A 196 -8.11 -24.70 2.96
CA ARG A 196 -9.43 -24.06 2.95
C ARG A 196 -9.78 -23.47 1.58
N TRP A 197 -8.84 -22.78 0.94
CA TRP A 197 -9.08 -21.93 -0.23
C TRP A 197 -8.22 -22.29 -1.46
N GLY A 198 -7.36 -23.30 -1.35
CA GLY A 198 -6.46 -23.69 -2.45
C GLY A 198 -5.21 -22.82 -2.49
N LYS A 199 -4.62 -22.63 -3.67
CA LYS A 199 -3.43 -21.77 -3.81
C LYS A 199 -3.81 -20.28 -3.71
N THR A 200 -2.83 -19.42 -3.47
CA THR A 200 -3.00 -17.97 -3.60
C THR A 200 -3.46 -17.60 -5.01
N ALA A 201 -4.19 -16.50 -5.16
CA ALA A 201 -4.72 -16.08 -6.44
C ALA A 201 -3.60 -15.90 -7.48
N THR A 202 -3.70 -16.59 -8.62
CA THR A 202 -2.72 -16.54 -9.72
C THR A 202 -3.47 -16.73 -11.05
N PRO A 203 -3.51 -15.73 -11.95
CA PRO A 203 -2.95 -14.39 -11.78
C PRO A 203 -3.74 -13.55 -10.77
N LEU A 204 -3.05 -12.63 -10.09
CA LEU A 204 -3.69 -11.46 -9.46
C LEU A 204 -3.51 -10.24 -10.36
N LEU A 205 -4.60 -9.71 -10.90
CA LEU A 205 -4.55 -8.55 -11.81
C LEU A 205 -3.89 -7.33 -11.15
N TRP A 206 -4.01 -7.15 -9.83
CA TRP A 206 -3.35 -6.06 -9.13
C TRP A 206 -1.83 -6.22 -9.10
N SER A 207 -1.30 -7.44 -8.96
CA SER A 207 0.14 -7.70 -9.10
C SER A 207 0.64 -7.30 -10.49
N HIS A 208 -0.10 -7.66 -11.55
CA HIS A 208 0.21 -7.23 -12.92
C HIS A 208 0.12 -5.71 -13.11
N ALA A 209 -0.93 -5.06 -12.58
CA ALA A 209 -1.08 -3.62 -12.69
C ALA A 209 0.08 -2.89 -12.00
N MET A 210 0.49 -3.34 -10.81
CA MET A 210 1.61 -2.74 -10.09
C MET A 210 2.97 -3.03 -10.75
N HIS A 211 3.15 -4.19 -11.38
CA HIS A 211 4.33 -4.45 -12.22
C HIS A 211 4.43 -3.45 -13.38
N LEU A 212 3.33 -3.21 -14.09
CA LEU A 212 3.28 -2.21 -15.16
C LEU A 212 3.54 -0.79 -14.66
N ILE A 213 2.99 -0.41 -13.50
CA ILE A 213 3.25 0.89 -12.88
C ILE A 213 4.73 1.06 -12.55
N LEU A 214 5.37 0.05 -11.96
CA LEU A 214 6.80 0.13 -11.64
C LEU A 214 7.68 0.17 -12.90
N LEU A 215 7.31 -0.58 -13.96
CA LEU A 215 7.99 -0.52 -15.25
C LEU A 215 7.94 0.90 -15.85
N ASP A 216 6.75 1.51 -15.87
CA ASP A 216 6.55 2.87 -16.35
C ASP A 216 7.34 3.90 -15.53
N ASP A 217 7.29 3.78 -14.19
CA ASP A 217 8.03 4.63 -13.25
C ASP A 217 9.56 4.56 -13.46
N LEU A 218 10.07 3.39 -13.84
CA LEU A 218 11.49 3.17 -14.17
C LEU A 218 11.86 3.52 -15.63
N GLY A 219 10.89 3.92 -16.46
CA GLY A 219 11.08 4.20 -17.89
C GLY A 219 11.42 2.97 -18.72
N ARG A 220 10.92 1.79 -18.34
CA ARG A 220 11.19 0.50 -19.00
C ARG A 220 9.99 0.05 -19.84
N PRO A 221 10.20 -0.48 -21.05
CA PRO A 221 9.11 -1.11 -21.80
C PRO A 221 8.70 -2.43 -21.12
N PRO A 222 7.43 -2.85 -21.24
CA PRO A 222 7.02 -4.18 -20.80
C PRO A 222 7.79 -5.26 -21.58
N VAL A 223 8.29 -6.26 -20.84
CA VAL A 223 8.97 -7.43 -21.42
C VAL A 223 7.93 -8.26 -22.18
N ARG A 224 8.26 -8.68 -23.40
CA ARG A 224 7.40 -9.47 -24.29
C ARG A 224 7.54 -10.97 -24.03
#